data_AF-A0A2N1MZU2-F1
#
_entry.id   AF-A0A2N1MZU2-F1
#
_cell.length_a   1.000
_cell.length_b   1.000
_cell.length_c   1.000
_cell.angle_alpha   90.00
_cell.angle_beta   90.00
_cell.angle_gamma   90.00
#
_symmetry.space_group_name_H-M   'P 1'
#
loop_
_entity.id
_entity.type
_entity.pdbx_description
1 polymer ?
#
loop_
_entity_poly.entity_id
_entity_poly.type
_entity_poly.pdbx_seq_one_letter_code
_entity_poly.pdbx_strand_id
1 'polypeptide(L)'
;MWTLSAGFRPWYDKPHDLRLASEICFGLRPEIIDGTPKVYIKLMTQCWHPDPSKRPTASKLSELLGNWLIAICDDPDPSEISDQFNVAEEKKFSDSERNKFRQPKIHPQAFYTSRLLYFPELINIFDDSEIPRERKI
;
A
#
# COMPACT_ATOMS: atom_id res chain seq x y z
N MET A 1 -3.54 0.94 -4.20
CA MET A 1 -3.19 2.21 -3.50
C MET A 1 -1.71 2.49 -3.53
N TRP A 2 -0.87 1.65 -2.92
CA TRP A 2 0.58 1.91 -2.86
C TRP A 2 1.26 2.24 -4.20
N THR A 3 0.99 1.44 -5.25
CA THR A 3 1.52 1.69 -6.61
C THR A 3 1.22 3.08 -7.14
N LEU A 4 0.05 3.65 -6.81
CA LEU A 4 -0.33 5.00 -7.24
C LEU A 4 0.51 6.06 -6.54
N SER A 5 0.93 5.82 -5.30
CA SER A 5 1.84 6.75 -4.62
C SER A 5 3.28 6.57 -5.07
N ALA A 6 3.76 5.33 -5.12
CA ALA A 6 5.15 4.99 -5.43
C ALA A 6 5.52 5.20 -6.90
N GLY A 7 4.56 5.04 -7.83
CA GLY A 7 4.82 5.04 -9.27
C GLY A 7 5.44 3.73 -9.79
N PHE A 8 5.70 2.75 -8.93
CA PHE A 8 6.22 1.43 -9.29
C PHE A 8 5.46 0.31 -8.58
N ARG A 9 5.59 -0.91 -9.09
CA ARG A 9 4.93 -2.08 -8.51
C ARG A 9 5.64 -2.49 -7.21
N PRO A 10 4.92 -2.94 -6.17
CA PRO A 10 5.54 -3.33 -4.91
C PRO A 10 6.46 -4.54 -5.12
N TRP A 11 7.60 -4.54 -4.43
CA TRP A 11 8.60 -5.62 -4.46
C TRP A 11 9.06 -6.00 -5.89
N TYR A 12 9.23 -5.01 -6.75
CA TYR A 12 9.65 -5.21 -8.15
C TYR A 12 11.09 -5.70 -8.29
N ASP A 13 11.91 -5.50 -7.27
CA ASP A 13 13.36 -5.68 -7.24
C ASP A 13 13.79 -7.05 -6.71
N LYS A 14 12.83 -7.92 -6.34
CA LYS A 14 13.09 -9.21 -5.69
C LYS A 14 12.19 -10.33 -6.23
N PRO A 15 12.56 -11.61 -6.06
CA PRO A 15 11.72 -12.73 -6.45
C PRO A 15 10.42 -12.77 -5.65
N HIS A 16 9.33 -13.19 -6.30
CA HIS A 16 8.05 -13.45 -5.65
C HIS A 16 7.98 -14.94 -5.27
N ASP A 17 8.79 -15.34 -4.30
CA ASP A 17 8.93 -16.72 -3.86
C ASP A 17 8.33 -16.93 -2.45
N LEU A 18 8.54 -18.14 -1.91
CA LEU A 18 8.13 -18.52 -0.56
C LEU A 18 8.65 -17.55 0.50
N ARG A 19 9.88 -17.04 0.33
CA ARG A 19 10.50 -16.14 1.29
C ARG A 19 9.75 -14.81 1.34
N LEU A 20 9.50 -14.18 0.19
CA LEU A 20 8.73 -12.93 0.17
C LEU A 20 7.31 -13.13 0.70
N ALA A 21 6.65 -14.23 0.33
CA ALA A 21 5.33 -14.56 0.85
C ALA A 21 5.34 -14.71 2.38
N SER A 22 6.35 -15.39 2.94
CA SER A 22 6.55 -15.54 4.38
C SER A 22 6.76 -14.20 5.08
N GLU A 23 7.65 -13.36 4.56
CA GLU A 23 7.90 -12.03 5.11
C GLU A 23 6.61 -11.19 5.17
N ILE A 24 5.78 -11.21 4.11
CA ILE A 24 4.48 -10.51 4.07
C ILE A 24 3.50 -11.07 5.11
N CYS A 25 3.41 -12.40 5.20
CA CYS A 25 2.62 -13.12 6.20
C CYS A 25 3.02 -12.73 7.63
N PHE A 26 4.32 -12.55 7.89
CA PHE A 26 4.86 -12.10 9.18
C PHE A 26 4.89 -10.57 9.36
N GLY A 27 4.22 -9.81 8.49
CA GLY A 27 3.97 -8.39 8.69
C GLY A 27 4.82 -7.44 7.85
N LEU A 28 5.65 -7.93 6.92
CA LEU A 28 6.30 -7.07 5.94
C LEU A 28 5.23 -6.29 5.15
N ARG A 29 5.39 -4.97 5.09
CA ARG A 29 4.54 -4.07 4.30
C ARG A 29 5.42 -3.20 3.40
N PRO A 30 4.87 -2.70 2.28
CA PRO A 30 5.58 -1.71 1.47
C PRO A 30 5.95 -0.47 2.29
N GLU A 31 7.11 0.11 1.99
CA GLU A 31 7.58 1.34 2.62
C GLU A 31 6.65 2.53 2.35
N ILE A 32 6.52 3.44 3.30
CA ILE A 32 5.80 4.68 3.06
C ILE A 32 6.67 5.63 2.23
N ILE A 33 6.23 5.92 1.01
CA ILE A 33 6.97 6.78 0.09
C ILE A 33 6.86 8.24 0.54
N ASP A 34 8.00 8.92 0.60
CA ASP A 34 8.06 10.35 0.89
C ASP A 34 7.24 11.15 -0.13
N GLY A 35 6.55 12.19 0.34
CA GLY A 35 5.59 12.93 -0.49
C GLY A 35 4.27 12.18 -0.73
N THR A 36 3.96 11.10 -0.01
CA THR A 36 2.59 10.56 0.03
C THR A 36 1.72 11.43 0.97
N PRO A 37 0.51 11.86 0.57
CA PRO A 37 -0.42 12.58 1.45
C PRO A 37 -0.72 11.81 2.74
N LYS A 38 -0.77 12.49 3.90
CA LYS A 38 -0.96 11.81 5.21
C LYS A 38 -2.30 11.07 5.29
N VAL A 39 -3.37 11.67 4.75
CA VAL A 39 -4.67 11.01 4.63
C VAL A 39 -4.60 9.72 3.80
N TYR A 40 -3.80 9.70 2.74
CA TYR A 40 -3.60 8.53 1.89
C TYR A 40 -2.76 7.44 2.59
N ILE A 41 -1.72 7.84 3.34
CA ILE A 41 -0.92 6.93 4.17
C ILE A 41 -1.84 6.21 5.17
N LYS A 42 -2.64 6.98 5.91
CA LYS A 42 -3.58 6.42 6.91
C LYS A 42 -4.51 5.40 6.27
N LEU A 43 -5.15 5.75 5.15
CA LEU A 43 -6.05 4.84 4.43
C LEU A 43 -5.34 3.56 3.96
N MET A 44 -4.20 3.72 3.29
CA MET A 44 -3.39 2.60 2.82
C MET A 44 -2.99 1.68 3.96
N THR A 45 -2.63 2.24 5.12
CA THR A 45 -2.26 1.45 6.29
C THR A 45 -3.41 0.69 6.93
N GLN A 46 -4.62 1.25 6.88
CA GLN A 46 -5.83 0.56 7.33
C GLN A 46 -6.18 -0.62 6.41
N CYS A 47 -5.95 -0.50 5.10
CA CYS A 47 -6.25 -1.57 4.14
C CYS A 47 -5.42 -2.84 4.34
N TRP A 48 -4.19 -2.72 4.86
CA TRP A 48 -3.31 -3.87 5.12
C TRP A 48 -3.11 -4.15 6.61
N HIS A 49 -4.05 -3.69 7.43
CA HIS A 49 -4.04 -3.93 8.87
C HIS A 49 -3.96 -5.45 9.17
N PRO A 50 -3.13 -5.91 10.13
CA PRO A 50 -2.99 -7.33 10.44
C PRO A 50 -4.32 -8.01 10.75
N ASP A 51 -5.09 -7.43 11.67
CA ASP A 51 -6.46 -7.82 11.97
C ASP A 51 -7.42 -7.47 10.82
N PRO A 52 -8.03 -8.47 10.14
CA PRO A 52 -8.96 -8.25 9.03
C PRO A 52 -10.20 -7.44 9.40
N SER A 53 -10.65 -7.50 10.65
CA SER A 53 -11.86 -6.79 11.10
C SER A 53 -11.69 -5.27 11.13
N LYS A 54 -10.43 -4.80 11.21
CA LYS A 54 -10.07 -3.38 11.18
C LYS A 54 -9.86 -2.83 9.78
N ARG A 55 -9.93 -3.68 8.74
CA ARG A 55 -9.79 -3.24 7.34
C ARG A 55 -11.10 -2.59 6.88
N PRO A 56 -11.04 -1.49 6.11
CA PRO A 56 -12.23 -0.85 5.59
C PRO A 56 -12.92 -1.74 4.56
N THR A 57 -14.25 -1.69 4.53
CA THR A 57 -15.03 -2.35 3.48
C THR A 57 -14.87 -1.61 2.15
N ALA A 58 -15.10 -2.31 1.03
CA ALA A 58 -15.09 -1.70 -0.29
C ALA A 58 -16.08 -0.52 -0.41
N SER A 59 -17.27 -0.63 0.21
CA SER A 59 -18.25 0.46 0.26
C SER A 59 -17.70 1.69 1.00
N LYS A 60 -17.04 1.51 2.15
CA LYS A 60 -16.45 2.64 2.89
C LYS A 60 -15.30 3.30 2.12
N LEU A 61 -14.49 2.49 1.42
CA LEU A 61 -13.46 3.00 0.53
C LEU A 61 -14.06 3.84 -0.61
N SER A 62 -15.13 3.36 -1.25
CA SER A 62 -15.80 4.08 -2.34
C SER A 62 -16.35 5.43 -1.89
N GLU A 63 -17.03 5.47 -0.75
CA GLU A 63 -17.56 6.71 -0.16
C GLU A 63 -16.44 7.70 0.15
N LEU A 64 -15.39 7.24 0.84
CA LEU A 64 -14.26 8.08 1.24
C LEU A 64 -13.53 8.67 0.03
N LEU A 65 -13.23 7.84 -0.97
CA LEU A 65 -12.55 8.28 -2.20
C LEU A 65 -13.43 9.23 -3.02
N GLY A 66 -14.75 9.02 -3.06
CA GLY A 66 -15.69 9.94 -3.68
C GLY A 66 -15.66 11.34 -3.03
N ASN A 67 -15.67 11.39 -1.69
CA ASN A 67 -15.58 12.65 -0.96
C ASN A 67 -14.25 13.37 -1.21
N TRP A 68 -13.15 12.62 -1.33
CA TRP A 68 -11.84 13.21 -1.66
C TRP A 68 -11.83 13.80 -3.07
N LEU A 69 -12.43 13.11 -4.05
CA LEU A 69 -12.52 13.62 -5.42
C LEU A 69 -13.28 14.94 -5.47
N ILE A 70 -14.41 15.04 -4.77
CA ILE A 70 -15.18 16.29 -4.68
C ILE A 70 -14.31 17.41 -4.07
N ALA A 71 -13.68 17.15 -2.93
CA ALA A 71 -12.86 18.14 -2.24
C ALA A 71 -11.60 18.58 -3.00
N ILE A 72 -11.10 17.76 -3.93
CA ILE A 72 -9.89 18.04 -4.72
C ILE A 72 -10.22 18.68 -6.07
N CYS A 73 -11.30 18.23 -6.73
CA CYS A 73 -11.59 18.58 -8.12
C CYS A 73 -12.74 19.58 -8.28
N ASP A 74 -13.74 19.52 -7.40
CA ASP A 74 -15.02 20.23 -7.59
C ASP A 74 -15.19 21.41 -6.62
N ASP A 75 -14.55 21.37 -5.45
CA ASP A 75 -14.59 22.44 -4.46
C ASP A 75 -13.56 23.54 -4.79
N PRO A 76 -14.00 24.79 -5.06
CA PRO A 76 -13.09 25.90 -5.31
C PRO A 76 -12.36 26.36 -4.05
N ASP A 77 -12.87 26.04 -2.86
CA ASP A 77 -12.26 26.44 -1.59
C ASP A 77 -11.27 25.36 -1.10
N PRO A 78 -10.01 25.73 -0.81
CA PRO A 78 -9.03 24.79 -0.28
C PRO A 78 -9.49 24.15 1.04
N SER A 79 -9.26 22.85 1.17
CA SER A 79 -9.53 22.06 2.36
C SER A 79 -8.25 21.36 2.81
N GLU A 80 -8.21 20.88 4.06
CA GLU A 80 -7.06 20.12 4.56
C GLU A 80 -6.75 18.89 3.67
N ILE A 81 -7.76 18.33 3.01
CA ILE A 81 -7.59 17.22 2.08
C ILE A 81 -6.91 17.72 0.81
N SER A 82 -7.46 18.72 0.12
CA SER A 82 -6.88 19.22 -1.13
C SER A 82 -5.48 19.80 -0.93
N ASP A 83 -5.23 20.50 0.17
CA ASP A 83 -3.89 21.00 0.53
C ASP A 83 -2.86 19.87 0.65
N GLN A 84 -3.22 18.76 1.31
CA GLN A 84 -2.30 17.62 1.45
C GLN A 84 -1.96 16.97 0.10
N PHE A 85 -2.91 16.93 -0.84
CA PHE A 85 -2.67 16.39 -2.18
C PHE A 85 -1.85 17.35 -3.04
N ASN A 86 -2.11 18.66 -2.97
CA ASN A 86 -1.35 19.69 -3.68
C ASN A 86 0.14 19.69 -3.25
N VAL A 87 0.40 19.70 -1.93
CA VAL A 87 1.77 19.63 -1.39
C VAL A 87 2.50 18.36 -1.82
N ALA A 88 1.79 17.23 -1.87
CA ALA A 88 2.35 15.98 -2.34
C ALA A 88 2.70 16.02 -3.84
N GLU A 89 1.85 16.64 -4.66
CA GLU A 89 2.08 16.79 -6.08
C GLU A 89 3.27 17.69 -6.39
N GLU A 90 3.36 18.86 -5.75
CA GLU A 90 4.49 19.79 -5.89
C GLU A 90 5.82 19.10 -5.55
N LYS A 91 5.84 18.32 -4.47
CA LYS A 91 7.01 17.55 -4.07
C LYS A 91 7.39 16.53 -5.14
N LYS A 92 6.44 15.73 -5.61
CA LYS A 92 6.67 14.72 -6.66
C LYS A 92 7.14 15.35 -7.97
N PHE A 93 6.63 16.52 -8.33
CA PHE A 93 7.08 17.26 -9.49
C PHE A 93 8.56 17.63 -9.36
N SER A 94 8.95 18.19 -8.22
CA SER A 94 10.34 18.58 -7.95
C SER A 94 11.31 17.39 -7.97
N ASP A 95 10.90 16.22 -7.46
CA ASP A 95 11.70 15.01 -7.45
C ASP A 95 11.77 14.34 -8.84
N SER A 96 10.67 14.40 -9.61
CA SER A 96 10.60 13.90 -10.98
C SER A 96 11.55 14.65 -11.90
N GLU A 97 11.64 15.98 -11.80
CA GLU A 97 12.59 16.78 -12.59
C GLU A 97 14.05 16.37 -12.35
N ARG A 98 14.37 15.92 -11.13
CA ARG A 98 15.70 15.41 -10.76
C ARG A 98 15.95 13.98 -11.26
N ASN A 99 14.90 13.19 -11.49
CA ASN A 99 14.99 11.72 -11.63
C ASN A 99 14.35 11.17 -12.92
N LYS A 100 14.25 12.00 -13.97
CA LYS A 100 13.51 11.79 -15.25
C LYS A 100 13.69 10.44 -15.99
N PHE A 101 14.61 9.55 -15.59
CA PHE A 101 14.96 8.35 -16.38
C PHE A 101 15.19 7.04 -15.61
N ARG A 102 14.91 6.96 -14.30
CA ARG A 102 15.11 5.70 -13.57
C ARG A 102 13.90 4.79 -13.69
N GLN A 103 13.83 4.02 -14.79
CA GLN A 103 12.95 2.86 -14.85
C GLN A 103 13.44 1.82 -13.84
N PRO A 104 12.62 1.42 -12.86
CA PRO A 104 13.02 0.42 -11.89
C PRO A 104 13.32 -0.91 -12.60
N LYS A 105 14.50 -1.49 -12.34
CA LYS A 105 14.87 -2.78 -12.90
C LYS A 105 14.03 -3.87 -12.22
N ILE A 106 13.11 -4.46 -12.99
CA ILE A 106 12.24 -5.53 -12.51
C ILE A 106 13.05 -6.83 -12.42
N HIS A 107 12.95 -7.51 -11.29
CA HIS A 107 13.55 -8.82 -11.08
C HIS A 107 12.87 -9.87 -11.99
N PRO A 108 13.62 -10.74 -12.69
CA PRO A 108 13.03 -11.74 -13.60
C PRO A 108 12.00 -12.68 -12.97
N GLN A 109 12.06 -12.85 -11.64
CA GLN A 109 11.13 -13.66 -10.85
C GLN A 109 10.08 -12.82 -10.10
N ALA A 110 9.91 -11.55 -10.44
CA ALA A 110 8.79 -10.73 -9.98
C ALA A 110 7.61 -10.90 -10.95
N PHE A 111 6.49 -11.43 -10.45
CA PHE A 111 5.32 -11.79 -11.25
C PHE A 111 4.12 -10.94 -10.85
N TYR A 112 3.55 -10.22 -11.80
CA TYR A 112 2.35 -9.37 -11.59
C TYR A 112 1.13 -9.82 -12.39
N THR A 113 1.22 -10.99 -12.99
CA THR A 113 0.13 -11.69 -13.65
C THR A 113 -0.40 -12.79 -12.73
N SER A 114 -1.64 -13.22 -12.96
CA SER A 114 -2.25 -14.30 -12.19
C SER A 114 -1.43 -15.58 -12.29
N ARG A 115 -1.15 -16.21 -11.16
CA ARG A 115 -0.49 -17.52 -11.04
C ARG A 115 -0.89 -18.18 -9.72
N LEU A 116 -0.78 -19.50 -9.67
CA LEU A 116 -0.98 -20.24 -8.42
C LEU A 116 0.18 -19.94 -7.46
N LEU A 117 -0.15 -19.50 -6.24
CA LEU A 117 0.78 -19.42 -5.12
C LEU A 117 0.60 -20.69 -4.28
N TYR A 118 1.53 -21.63 -4.41
CA TYR A 118 1.51 -22.88 -3.65
C TYR A 118 2.76 -22.97 -2.78
N PHE A 119 2.56 -22.76 -1.49
CA PHE A 119 3.59 -22.69 -0.46
C PHE A 119 3.13 -23.55 0.74
N PRO A 120 3.18 -24.89 0.64
CA PRO A 120 2.68 -25.78 1.69
C PRO A 120 3.34 -25.54 3.05
N GLU A 121 4.59 -25.07 3.07
CA GLU A 121 5.33 -24.71 4.27
C GLU A 121 4.68 -23.54 5.04
N LEU A 122 4.01 -22.62 4.33
CA LEU A 122 3.27 -21.52 4.97
C LEU A 122 1.94 -21.97 5.56
N ILE A 123 1.28 -22.93 4.93
CA ILE A 123 -0.04 -23.41 5.38
C ILE A 123 0.08 -24.05 6.77
N ASN A 124 1.10 -24.87 6.97
CA ASN A 124 1.34 -25.57 8.23
C ASN A 124 1.67 -24.60 9.40
N ILE A 125 2.32 -23.47 9.11
CA ILE A 125 2.68 -22.46 10.14
C ILE A 125 1.43 -21.80 10.74
N PHE A 126 0.35 -21.65 9.95
CA PHE A 126 -0.89 -21.01 10.42
C PHE A 126 -1.88 -22.01 11.02
N ASP A 127 -1.77 -23.30 10.71
CA ASP A 127 -2.59 -24.36 11.30
C ASP A 127 -2.12 -24.75 12.71
N ASP A 128 -0.81 -24.71 12.98
CA ASP A 128 -0.24 -25.04 14.31
C ASP A 128 -0.32 -23.87 15.32
N SER A 129 -0.75 -22.68 14.89
CA SER A 129 -0.95 -21.55 15.79
C SER A 129 -2.37 -21.53 16.37
N GLU A 130 -2.60 -22.26 17.46
CA GLU A 130 -3.53 -21.77 18.48
C GLU A 130 -3.00 -20.42 18.98
N ILE A 131 -3.46 -19.33 18.36
CA ILE A 131 -3.13 -17.96 18.77
C ILE A 131 -3.67 -17.76 20.19
N PRO A 132 -2.82 -17.56 21.22
CA PRO A 132 -3.31 -17.15 22.52
C PRO A 132 -3.87 -15.73 22.37
N ARG A 133 -5.18 -15.60 22.52
CA ARG A 133 -5.82 -14.31 22.75
C ARG A 133 -5.32 -13.76 24.08
N GLU A 134 -5.03 -12.46 24.09
CA GLU A 134 -4.79 -11.56 25.23
C GLU A 134 -3.33 -11.29 25.66
N ARG A 135 -2.96 -10.01 25.62
CA ARG A 135 -2.95 -9.17 26.83
C ARG A 135 -3.29 -7.72 26.46
N LYS A 136 -4.47 -7.27 26.90
CA LYS A 136 -4.76 -5.85 27.12
C LYS A 136 -3.85 -5.36 28.24
N ILE A 137 -3.24 -4.19 28.06
CA ILE A 137 -2.82 -3.30 29.15
C ILE A 137 -3.75 -2.10 29.07
#